data_AF-A0A7W4HGH6-F1
#
_entry.id   AF-A0A7W4HGH6-F1
#
_cell.length_a   1.000
_cell.length_b   1.000
_cell.length_c   1.000
_cell.angle_alpha   90.00
_cell.angle_beta   90.00
_cell.angle_gamma   90.00
#
_symmetry.space_group_name_H-M   'P 1'
#
loop_
_entity.id
_entity.type
_entity.pdbx_description
1 polymer ?
#
loop_
_entity_poly.entity_id
_entity_poly.type
_entity_poly.pdbx_seq_one_letter_code
_entity_poly.pdbx_strand_id
1 'polypeptide(L)'
;MKQEITLAELTKKLEKHEANLESCFEKWEKDQCNLITLKRNLRNVRESVNNIIGDTSKGTASLSLKKNLNKAKGLLEAINLELNNIESHLTRSHETLLMAKRHLTKAQASSVQTGSILDPVTTWLTQSQNERATAQELMEKADNMQKAYITIIENIASNK
;
A
#
# COMPACT_ATOMS: atom_id res chain seq x y z
N MET A 1 40.69 2.17 10.01
CA MET A 1 40.59 3.65 9.98
C MET A 1 39.15 4.02 9.68
N LYS A 2 38.43 4.65 10.63
CA LYS A 2 37.15 5.31 10.31
C LYS A 2 37.49 6.61 9.59
N GLN A 3 36.90 6.86 8.42
CA GLN A 3 37.06 8.14 7.73
C GLN A 3 36.56 9.26 8.64
N GLU A 4 37.44 10.22 8.93
CA GLU A 4 37.05 11.48 9.56
C GLU A 4 36.23 12.26 8.53
N ILE A 5 34.93 12.36 8.77
CA ILE A 5 34.03 13.20 8.00
C ILE A 5 34.10 14.60 8.60
N THR A 6 34.23 15.61 7.75
CA THR A 6 34.21 17.00 8.18
C THR A 6 32.81 17.41 8.65
N LEU A 7 32.73 18.41 9.53
CA LEU A 7 31.45 18.97 9.99
C LEU A 7 30.56 19.39 8.82
N ALA A 8 31.14 20.05 7.80
CA ALA A 8 30.41 20.49 6.61
C ALA A 8 29.85 19.33 5.79
N GLU A 9 30.59 18.23 5.65
CA GLU A 9 30.10 17.02 4.97
C GLU A 9 28.97 16.34 5.75
N LEU A 10 29.03 16.35 7.08
CA LEU A 10 27.95 15.78 7.89
C LEU A 10 26.68 16.64 7.83
N THR A 11 26.79 17.97 7.88
CA THR A 11 25.65 18.87 7.70
C THR A 11 24.94 18.61 6.37
N LYS A 12 25.69 18.51 5.26
CA LYS A 12 25.11 18.16 3.95
C LYS A 12 24.43 16.79 3.94
N LYS A 13 24.99 15.80 4.64
CA LYS A 13 24.37 14.47 4.75
C LYS A 13 23.06 14.53 5.54
N LEU A 14 23.02 15.29 6.64
CA LEU A 14 21.83 15.50 7.44
C LEU A 14 20.71 16.14 6.61
N GLU A 15 21.00 17.24 5.90
CA GLU A 15 20.06 17.91 5.00
C GLU A 15 19.51 16.96 3.93
N LYS A 16 20.38 16.14 3.33
CA LYS A 16 19.97 15.13 2.34
C LYS A 16 19.03 14.08 2.95
N HIS A 17 19.31 13.60 4.17
CA HIS A 17 18.44 12.65 4.85
C HIS A 17 17.10 13.25 5.24
N GLU A 18 17.07 14.52 5.62
CA GLU A 18 15.84 15.25 5.91
C GLU A 18 14.95 15.37 4.67
N ALA A 19 15.50 15.85 3.55
CA ALA A 19 14.77 15.93 2.29
C ALA A 19 14.30 14.54 1.80
N ASN A 20 15.13 13.51 1.96
CA ASN A 20 14.74 12.14 1.62
C ASN A 20 13.59 11.63 2.50
N LEU A 21 13.63 11.91 3.80
CA LEU A 21 12.61 11.50 4.75
C LEU A 21 11.27 12.18 4.44
N GLU A 22 11.28 13.48 4.19
CA GLU A 22 10.09 14.24 3.77
C GLU A 22 9.49 13.66 2.49
N SER A 23 10.30 13.46 1.45
CA SER A 23 9.84 12.82 0.21
C SER A 23 9.28 11.41 0.44
N CYS A 24 9.82 10.65 1.40
CA CYS A 24 9.28 9.32 1.72
C CYS A 24 7.92 9.38 2.40
N PHE A 25 7.68 10.36 3.27
CA PHE A 25 6.36 10.60 3.86
C PHE A 25 5.33 11.01 2.81
N GLU A 26 5.63 11.99 1.95
CA GLU A 26 4.73 12.42 0.88
C GLU A 26 4.32 11.26 -0.03
N LYS A 27 5.31 10.47 -0.44
CA LYS A 27 5.06 9.32 -1.29
C LYS A 27 4.27 8.23 -0.53
N TRP A 28 4.44 8.07 0.79
CA TRP A 28 3.66 7.13 1.60
C TRP A 28 2.19 7.58 1.72
N GLU A 29 1.95 8.89 1.89
CA GLU A 29 0.61 9.46 1.91
C GLU A 29 -0.10 9.22 0.57
N LYS A 30 0.61 9.37 -0.55
CA LYS A 30 0.08 9.03 -1.88
C LYS A 30 -0.34 7.57 -1.97
N ASP A 31 0.49 6.64 -1.47
CA ASP A 31 0.15 5.22 -1.47
C ASP A 31 -1.07 4.92 -0.56
N GLN A 32 -1.19 5.59 0.58
CA GLN A 32 -2.39 5.51 1.43
C GLN A 32 -3.65 6.00 0.71
N CYS A 33 -3.56 7.13 0.00
CA CYS A 33 -4.67 7.63 -0.83
C CYS A 33 -5.07 6.62 -1.93
N ASN A 34 -4.09 5.94 -2.54
CA ASN A 34 -4.36 4.88 -3.53
C ASN A 34 -5.09 3.69 -2.88
N LEU A 35 -4.66 3.24 -1.70
CA LEU A 35 -5.34 2.17 -0.96
C LEU A 35 -6.79 2.55 -0.62
N ILE A 36 -7.02 3.78 -0.14
CA ILE A 36 -8.36 4.30 0.15
C ILE A 36 -9.23 4.27 -1.12
N THR A 37 -8.67 4.67 -2.26
CA THR A 37 -9.37 4.63 -3.56
C THR A 37 -9.74 3.21 -3.95
N LEU A 38 -8.82 2.24 -3.84
CA LEU A 38 -9.10 0.83 -4.12
C LEU A 38 -10.17 0.25 -3.19
N LYS A 39 -10.13 0.55 -1.89
CA LYS A 39 -11.16 0.14 -0.92
C LYS A 39 -12.53 0.73 -1.28
N ARG A 40 -12.58 1.99 -1.72
CA ARG A 40 -13.81 2.65 -2.16
C ARG A 40 -14.37 2.02 -3.44
N ASN A 41 -13.51 1.76 -4.43
CA ASN A 41 -13.92 1.09 -5.67
C ASN A 41 -14.54 -0.28 -5.37
N LEU A 42 -13.89 -1.08 -4.53
CA LEU A 42 -14.43 -2.38 -4.14
C LEU A 42 -15.82 -2.29 -3.49
N ARG A 43 -16.03 -1.28 -2.63
CA ARG A 43 -17.34 -1.02 -1.99
C ARG A 43 -18.42 -0.76 -3.03
N ASN A 44 -18.17 0.14 -3.99
CA ASN A 44 -19.11 0.49 -5.05
C ASN A 44 -19.47 -0.72 -5.92
N VAL A 45 -18.47 -1.53 -6.28
CA VAL A 45 -18.73 -2.75 -7.07
C VAL A 45 -19.53 -3.76 -6.24
N ARG A 46 -19.22 -3.96 -4.95
CA ARG A 46 -20.00 -4.85 -4.07
C ARG A 46 -21.47 -4.46 -3.97
N GLU A 47 -21.78 -3.16 -3.85
CA GLU A 47 -23.15 -2.66 -3.83
C GLU A 47 -23.90 -3.00 -5.13
N SER A 48 -23.23 -2.81 -6.27
CA SER A 48 -23.77 -3.15 -7.59
C SER A 48 -24.07 -4.65 -7.73
N VAL A 49 -23.22 -5.52 -7.17
CA VAL A 49 -23.44 -6.97 -7.16
C VAL A 49 -24.62 -7.38 -6.30
N ASN A 50 -24.76 -6.80 -5.10
CA ASN A 50 -25.89 -7.11 -4.22
C ASN A 50 -27.23 -6.78 -4.91
N ASN A 51 -27.29 -5.68 -5.66
CA ASN A 51 -28.46 -5.32 -6.45
C ASN A 51 -28.73 -6.36 -7.55
N ILE A 52 -27.70 -6.74 -8.32
CA ILE A 52 -27.82 -7.75 -9.38
C ILE A 52 -28.33 -9.09 -8.82
N ILE A 53 -27.77 -9.57 -7.70
CA ILE A 53 -28.17 -10.84 -7.06
C ILE A 53 -29.61 -10.77 -6.54
N GLY A 54 -29.99 -9.67 -5.89
CA GLY A 54 -31.34 -9.45 -5.37
C GLY A 54 -32.41 -9.60 -6.46
N ASP A 55 -32.16 -9.03 -7.64
CA ASP A 55 -33.06 -9.14 -8.79
C ASP A 55 -33.13 -10.55 -9.39
N THR A 56 -32.04 -11.31 -9.34
CA THR A 56 -31.95 -12.63 -9.97
C THR A 56 -32.49 -13.76 -9.08
N SER A 57 -32.68 -13.50 -7.79
CA SER A 57 -33.17 -14.46 -6.79
C SER A 57 -34.67 -14.80 -6.89
N LYS A 58 -35.40 -14.17 -7.81
CA LYS A 58 -36.84 -14.37 -8.03
C LYS A 58 -37.18 -15.52 -9.00
N GLY A 59 -36.19 -16.29 -9.48
CA GLY A 59 -36.37 -17.43 -10.39
C GLY A 59 -35.31 -18.53 -10.24
N THR A 60 -35.45 -19.63 -10.98
CA THR A 60 -34.47 -20.73 -11.03
C THR A 60 -33.19 -20.27 -11.74
N ALA A 61 -32.18 -19.87 -10.98
CA ALA A 61 -30.87 -19.48 -11.50
C ALA A 61 -30.22 -20.61 -12.32
N SER A 62 -29.79 -20.29 -13.53
CA SER A 62 -29.06 -21.22 -14.41
C SER A 62 -27.73 -21.69 -13.78
N LEU A 63 -27.24 -22.84 -14.22
CA LEU A 63 -25.92 -23.37 -13.79
C LEU A 63 -24.77 -22.40 -14.10
N SER A 64 -24.84 -21.66 -15.22
CA SER A 64 -23.81 -20.68 -15.59
C SER A 64 -23.81 -19.48 -14.63
N LEU A 65 -24.99 -19.00 -14.22
CA LEU A 65 -25.14 -17.92 -13.26
C LEU A 65 -24.56 -18.30 -11.89
N LYS A 66 -24.89 -19.50 -11.39
CA LYS A 66 -24.32 -20.02 -10.13
C LYS A 66 -22.80 -20.09 -10.18
N LYS A 67 -22.23 -20.55 -11.30
CA LYS A 67 -20.77 -20.61 -11.49
C LYS A 67 -20.13 -19.22 -11.47
N ASN A 68 -20.73 -18.24 -12.14
CA ASN A 68 -20.22 -16.86 -12.17
C ASN A 68 -20.32 -16.18 -10.80
N LEU A 69 -21.40 -16.40 -10.06
CA LEU A 69 -21.55 -15.89 -8.69
C LEU A 69 -20.49 -16.48 -7.73
N ASN A 70 -20.20 -17.78 -7.83
CA ASN A 70 -19.15 -18.39 -7.01
C ASN A 70 -17.76 -17.84 -7.35
N LYS A 71 -17.47 -17.63 -8.64
CA LYS A 71 -16.22 -16.97 -9.07
C LYS A 71 -16.11 -15.55 -8.54
N ALA A 72 -17.19 -14.77 -8.64
CA ALA A 72 -17.26 -13.42 -8.11
C ALA A 72 -16.97 -13.39 -6.60
N LYS A 73 -17.62 -14.27 -5.82
CA LYS A 73 -17.37 -14.39 -4.37
C LYS A 73 -15.91 -14.69 -4.03
N GLY A 74 -15.32 -15.70 -4.67
CA GLY A 74 -13.92 -16.06 -4.43
C GLY A 74 -12.96 -14.93 -4.80
N LEU A 75 -13.24 -14.19 -5.88
CA LEU A 75 -12.43 -13.05 -6.28
C LEU A 75 -12.58 -11.88 -5.30
N LEU A 76 -13.77 -11.64 -4.77
CA LEU A 76 -14.00 -10.63 -3.73
C LEU A 76 -13.23 -10.94 -2.44
N GLU A 77 -13.20 -12.21 -2.01
CA GLU A 77 -12.41 -12.66 -0.87
C GLU A 77 -10.91 -12.44 -1.11
N ALA A 78 -10.41 -12.79 -2.29
CA ALA A 78 -9.02 -12.56 -2.68
C ALA A 78 -8.66 -11.06 -2.69
N ILE A 79 -9.51 -10.20 -3.26
CA ILE A 79 -9.26 -8.75 -3.26
C ILE A 79 -9.20 -8.22 -1.82
N ASN A 80 -10.13 -8.62 -0.95
CA ASN A 80 -10.11 -8.18 0.46
C ASN A 80 -8.83 -8.60 1.18
N LEU A 81 -8.34 -9.82 0.93
CA LEU A 81 -7.07 -10.28 1.47
C LEU A 81 -5.92 -9.39 1.02
N GLU A 82 -5.84 -9.07 -0.28
CA GLU A 82 -4.78 -8.19 -0.78
C GLU A 82 -4.88 -6.77 -0.21
N LEU A 83 -6.08 -6.20 -0.08
CA LEU A 83 -6.27 -4.89 0.53
C LEU A 83 -5.78 -4.84 1.99
N ASN A 84 -5.99 -5.92 2.75
CA ASN A 84 -5.49 -6.03 4.12
C ASN A 84 -3.95 -6.18 4.15
N ASN A 85 -3.38 -6.93 3.21
CA ASN A 85 -1.92 -7.07 3.10
C ASN A 85 -1.27 -5.72 2.76
N ILE A 86 -1.83 -4.98 1.80
CA ILE A 86 -1.37 -3.62 1.44
C ILE A 86 -1.38 -2.72 2.67
N GLU A 87 -2.48 -2.70 3.43
CA GLU A 87 -2.60 -1.90 4.65
C GLU A 87 -1.53 -2.26 5.70
N SER A 88 -1.26 -3.55 5.88
CA SER A 88 -0.23 -4.03 6.80
C SER A 88 1.17 -3.54 6.39
N HIS A 89 1.51 -3.66 5.11
CA HIS A 89 2.79 -3.17 4.58
C HIS A 89 2.93 -1.66 4.68
N LEU A 90 1.88 -0.90 4.35
CA LEU A 90 1.92 0.56 4.52
C LEU A 90 2.02 0.97 6.00
N THR A 91 1.43 0.22 6.92
CA THR A 91 1.58 0.46 8.37
C THR A 91 3.03 0.27 8.81
N ARG A 92 3.65 -0.86 8.44
CA ARG A 92 5.08 -1.12 8.72
C ARG A 92 6.00 -0.09 8.08
N SER A 93 5.70 0.34 6.85
CA SER A 93 6.42 1.44 6.22
C SER A 93 6.32 2.73 7.04
N HIS A 94 5.14 3.07 7.57
CA HIS A 94 4.98 4.29 8.35
C HIS A 94 5.77 4.22 9.65
N GLU A 95 5.69 3.10 10.37
CA GLU A 95 6.42 2.87 11.62
C GLU A 95 7.93 3.00 11.42
N THR A 96 8.46 2.45 10.32
CA THR A 96 9.88 2.55 9.97
C THR A 96 10.28 3.98 9.58
N LEU A 97 9.42 4.76 8.90
CA LEU A 97 9.67 6.19 8.69
C LEU A 97 9.72 6.99 9.99
N LEU A 98 8.84 6.67 10.96
CA LEU A 98 8.88 7.30 12.28
C LEU A 98 10.18 6.98 13.02
N MET A 99 10.69 5.75 12.88
CA MET A 99 12.00 5.37 13.42
C MET A 99 13.14 6.14 12.72
N ALA A 100 13.12 6.25 11.40
CA ALA A 100 14.09 7.05 10.65
C ALA A 100 14.08 8.51 11.12
N LYS A 101 12.90 9.12 11.26
CA LYS A 101 12.72 10.48 11.79
C LYS A 101 13.32 10.63 13.19
N ARG A 102 13.02 9.70 14.09
CA ARG A 102 13.55 9.73 15.46
C ARG A 102 15.07 9.65 15.48
N HIS A 103 15.67 8.81 14.66
CA HIS A 103 17.12 8.69 14.56
C HIS A 103 17.76 9.94 13.92
N LEU A 104 17.10 10.56 12.95
CA LEU A 104 17.56 11.81 12.35
C LEU A 104 17.57 12.94 13.37
N THR A 105 16.49 13.11 14.15
CA THR A 105 16.44 14.11 15.24
C THR A 105 17.54 13.90 16.27
N LYS A 106 17.81 12.64 16.65
CA LYS A 106 18.94 12.32 17.56
C LYS A 106 20.29 12.67 16.93
N ALA A 107 20.47 12.42 15.64
CA ALA A 107 21.70 12.75 14.94
C ALA A 107 21.94 14.27 14.88
N GLN A 108 20.88 15.04 14.62
CA GLN A 108 20.91 16.51 14.62
C GLN A 108 21.22 17.09 16.01
N ALA A 109 20.70 16.47 17.08
CA ALA A 109 20.90 16.92 18.46
C ALA A 109 22.25 16.48 19.08
N SER A 110 23.00 15.61 18.41
CA SER A 110 24.24 15.05 18.96
C SER A 110 25.39 16.06 18.91
N SER A 111 26.08 16.23 20.04
CA SER A 111 27.33 17.00 20.14
C SER A 111 28.55 16.21 19.63
N VAL A 112 28.42 14.89 19.45
CA VAL A 112 29.46 14.02 18.87
C VAL A 112 28.95 13.47 17.54
N GLN A 113 29.56 13.94 16.48
CA GLN A 113 29.11 13.75 15.12
C GLN A 113 30.05 12.77 14.41
N THR A 114 29.70 11.48 14.47
CA THR A 114 30.43 10.43 13.73
C THR A 114 29.63 10.03 12.50
N GLY A 115 30.30 9.67 11.40
CA GLY A 115 29.61 9.23 10.17
C GLY A 115 28.57 8.13 10.40
N SER A 116 28.80 7.25 11.38
CA SER A 116 27.90 6.15 11.74
C SER A 116 26.60 6.57 12.43
N ILE A 117 26.45 7.84 12.84
CA ILE A 117 25.22 8.32 13.50
C ILE A 117 24.01 8.29 12.55
N LEU A 118 24.27 8.26 11.23
CA LEU A 118 23.26 8.23 10.18
C LEU A 118 22.96 6.83 9.64
N ASP A 119 23.74 5.80 10.04
CA ASP A 119 23.50 4.42 9.59
C ASP A 119 22.08 3.95 9.97
N PRO A 120 21.57 4.20 11.21
CA PRO A 120 20.20 3.83 11.55
C PRO A 120 19.16 4.55 10.69
N VAL A 121 19.38 5.83 10.36
CA VAL A 121 18.47 6.59 9.49
C VAL A 121 18.36 5.92 8.12
N THR A 122 19.50 5.54 7.55
CA THR A 122 19.58 4.85 6.25
C THR A 122 18.89 3.50 6.29
N THR A 123 19.13 2.70 7.33
CA THR A 123 18.50 1.38 7.50
C THR A 123 16.98 1.49 7.55
N TRP A 124 16.45 2.38 8.39
CA TRP A 124 15.01 2.54 8.54
C TRP A 124 14.32 3.12 7.29
N LEU A 125 14.98 4.07 6.59
CA LEU A 125 14.49 4.56 5.31
C LEU A 125 14.42 3.45 4.25
N THR A 126 15.46 2.63 4.16
CA THR A 126 15.51 1.51 3.20
C THR A 126 14.40 0.50 3.50
N GLN A 127 14.19 0.17 4.78
CA GLN A 127 13.11 -0.73 5.17
C GLN A 127 11.73 -0.18 4.80
N SER A 128 11.47 1.10 5.07
CA SER A 128 10.21 1.75 4.65
C SER A 128 9.99 1.64 3.14
N GLN A 129 11.03 1.91 2.35
CA GLN A 129 10.94 1.85 0.89
C GLN A 129 10.62 0.44 0.38
N ASN A 130 11.22 -0.60 0.98
CA ASN A 130 10.95 -2.00 0.63
C ASN A 130 9.50 -2.42 0.97
N GLU A 131 9.01 -2.03 2.15
CA GLU A 131 7.62 -2.26 2.55
C GLU A 131 6.64 -1.60 1.56
N ARG A 132 6.96 -0.39 1.09
CA ARG A 132 6.15 0.31 0.10
C ARG A 132 6.20 -0.30 -1.29
N ALA A 133 7.38 -0.72 -1.75
CA ALA A 133 7.49 -1.41 -3.03
C ALA A 133 6.59 -2.66 -3.05
N THR A 134 6.62 -3.43 -1.96
CA THR A 134 5.73 -4.58 -1.78
C THR A 134 4.25 -4.16 -1.80
N ALA A 135 3.89 -3.11 -1.06
CA ALA A 135 2.52 -2.59 -1.05
C ALA A 135 2.05 -2.16 -2.47
N GLN A 136 2.92 -1.56 -3.27
CA GLN A 136 2.61 -1.11 -4.63
C GLN A 136 2.37 -2.29 -5.59
N GLU A 137 3.18 -3.35 -5.53
CA GLU A 137 2.95 -4.57 -6.30
C GLU A 137 1.60 -5.21 -5.94
N LEU A 138 1.27 -5.25 -4.65
CA LEU A 138 -0.02 -5.75 -4.18
C LEU A 138 -1.18 -4.85 -4.62
N MET A 139 -1.01 -3.53 -4.66
CA MET A 139 -2.02 -2.60 -5.19
C MET A 139 -2.31 -2.86 -6.66
N GLU A 140 -1.28 -3.06 -7.49
CA GLU A 140 -1.47 -3.40 -8.91
C GLU A 140 -2.20 -4.72 -9.07
N LYS A 141 -1.84 -5.73 -8.28
CA LYS A 141 -2.54 -7.01 -8.24
C LYS A 141 -4.01 -6.84 -7.85
N ALA A 142 -4.29 -6.09 -6.80
CA ALA A 142 -5.65 -5.82 -6.33
C ALA A 142 -6.48 -5.06 -7.38
N ASP A 143 -5.90 -4.07 -8.06
CA ASP A 143 -6.55 -3.32 -9.15
C ASP A 143 -6.92 -4.25 -10.32
N ASN A 144 -5.99 -5.11 -10.74
CA ASN A 144 -6.25 -6.09 -11.80
C ASN A 144 -7.35 -7.10 -11.41
N MET A 145 -7.37 -7.54 -10.15
CA MET A 145 -8.45 -8.38 -9.63
C MET A 145 -9.79 -7.64 -9.61
N GLN A 146 -9.81 -6.34 -9.25
CA GLN A 146 -11.04 -5.53 -9.31
C GLN A 146 -11.58 -5.39 -10.73
N LYS A 147 -10.71 -5.17 -11.73
CA LYS A 147 -11.11 -5.16 -13.15
C LYS A 147 -11.72 -6.49 -13.58
N ALA A 148 -11.07 -7.61 -13.26
CA ALA A 148 -11.59 -8.94 -13.56
C ALA A 148 -12.95 -9.21 -12.86
N TYR A 149 -13.10 -8.72 -11.63
CA TYR A 149 -14.35 -8.80 -10.90
C TYR A 149 -15.46 -8.03 -11.62
N ILE A 150 -15.21 -6.78 -12.02
CA ILE A 150 -16.15 -5.97 -12.79
C ILE A 150 -16.60 -6.70 -14.06
N THR A 151 -15.68 -7.26 -14.83
CA THR A 151 -16.01 -8.03 -16.06
C THR A 151 -16.92 -9.23 -15.77
N ILE A 152 -16.69 -9.97 -14.68
CA ILE A 152 -17.58 -11.08 -14.30
C ILE A 152 -18.99 -10.56 -14.00
N ILE A 153 -19.10 -9.41 -13.35
CA ILE A 153 -20.38 -8.80 -12.97
C ILE A 153 -21.13 -8.28 -14.19
N GLU A 154 -20.45 -7.61 -15.11
CA GLU A 154 -21.05 -7.17 -16.39
C GLU A 154 -21.59 -8.36 -17.18
N ASN A 155 -20.83 -9.45 -17.27
CA ASN A 155 -21.29 -10.69 -17.91
C ASN A 155 -22.52 -11.29 -17.23
N ILE A 156 -22.65 -11.20 -15.91
CA ILE A 156 -23.87 -11.64 -15.21
C ILE A 156 -25.05 -10.74 -15.57
N ALA A 157 -24.85 -9.42 -15.61
CA ALA A 157 -25.89 -8.46 -15.94
C ALA A 157 -26.38 -8.58 -17.40
N SER A 158 -25.49 -8.84 -18.35
CA SER A 158 -25.82 -8.98 -19.78
C SER A 158 -26.44 -10.33 -20.15
N ASN A 159 -26.36 -11.35 -19.28
CA ASN A 159 -26.98 -12.67 -19.49
C ASN A 159 -28.29 -12.84 -18.68
N LYS A 160 -28.88 -11.74 -18.20
CA LYS A 160 -30.26 -11.69 -17.70
C LYS A 160 -31.25 -11.63 -18.87
#